data_AF-A0A8D0U673-F1
#
_entry.id   AF-A0A8D0U673-F1
#
_cell.length_a   1.000
_cell.length_b   1.000
_cell.length_c   1.000
_cell.angle_alpha   90.00
_cell.angle_beta   90.00
_cell.angle_gamma   90.00
#
_symmetry.space_group_name_H-M   'P 1'
#
loop_
_entity.id
_entity.type
_entity.pdbx_description
1 polymer ?
#
loop_
_entity_poly.entity_id
_entity_poly.type
_entity_poly.pdbx_seq_one_letter_code
_entity_poly.pdbx_strand_id
1 'polypeptide(L)'
;MDLEDVHEKDSSGGHELEGQQPEAGRQPGDRGSLLGLDLRPYVLNKGREAEGPSLAFLLGPLPLDQMACRGQFHWAGKRGHLLPSVSGLPGSGKEAFEKPTWTKQLVVESGRSQVINCSASCTQPENSGLETTVSKKLLKEGAQWKLYEVNVSQDTILLCYFTCFGRQEIKRFNISVFSPPKQVLLTLQPTFVTVGTWFTIECRVPSVAPFETLTITLLRGSEILYNETLRGTTPSPQEAIVTHNTTALRKDGHHNFTCQAKMDLQSRGGHLIHRVSDPQVLEVYEPFQDSQMAIIIAVVSVLLFLFVASVLLCFVLGEHWRQRRTGSYMVQAVQRRLRWCYQAQLA
;
A
#
# COMPACT_ATOMS: atom_id res chain seq x y z
N MET A 1 16.38 58.72 27.08
CA MET A 1 17.52 59.49 26.53
C MET A 1 17.84 58.86 25.18
N ASP A 2 16.96 58.92 24.19
CA ASP A 2 16.31 60.07 23.52
C ASP A 2 17.23 60.87 22.61
N LEU A 3 16.71 61.09 21.39
CA LEU A 3 17.02 62.08 20.33
C LEU A 3 18.32 61.83 19.54
N GLU A 4 18.40 61.97 18.21
CA GLU A 4 17.57 62.57 17.15
C GLU A 4 18.17 62.09 15.80
N ASP A 5 17.42 61.56 14.83
CA ASP A 5 16.66 62.23 13.76
C ASP A 5 17.41 63.29 12.92
N VAL A 6 17.61 62.99 11.63
CA VAL A 6 17.65 63.98 10.54
C VAL A 6 16.96 63.40 9.28
N HIS A 7 15.78 63.96 9.02
CA HIS A 7 15.00 63.99 7.77
C HIS A 7 15.84 64.49 6.57
N GLU A 8 15.80 63.84 5.40
CA GLU A 8 14.83 64.01 4.29
C GLU A 8 15.24 65.05 3.23
N LYS A 9 15.36 64.61 1.97
CA LYS A 9 14.76 65.30 0.83
C LYS A 9 14.74 64.49 -0.47
N ASP A 10 13.57 64.57 -1.10
CA ASP A 10 13.12 64.05 -2.38
C ASP A 10 13.97 64.43 -3.60
N SER A 11 13.89 63.62 -4.65
CA SER A 11 13.40 64.15 -5.94
C SER A 11 12.90 63.04 -6.88
N SER A 12 11.81 63.40 -7.55
CA SER A 12 10.93 62.65 -8.45
C SER A 12 11.51 62.50 -9.87
N GLY A 13 11.02 61.51 -10.63
CA GLY A 13 11.31 61.36 -12.05
C GLY A 13 10.67 60.10 -12.66
N GLY A 14 9.42 60.22 -13.12
CA GLY A 14 8.74 59.21 -13.92
C GLY A 14 9.08 59.32 -15.41
N HIS A 15 9.02 58.20 -16.12
CA HIS A 15 8.87 58.14 -17.58
C HIS A 15 8.10 56.86 -17.94
N GLU A 16 6.91 57.07 -18.49
CA GLU A 16 6.03 56.13 -19.17
C GLU A 16 6.38 56.17 -20.66
N LEU A 17 6.33 55.02 -21.37
CA LEU A 17 6.11 54.94 -22.83
C LEU A 17 5.89 53.47 -23.24
N GLU A 18 4.63 53.18 -23.55
CA GLU A 18 4.09 52.48 -24.73
C GLU A 18 4.77 51.20 -25.31
N GLY A 19 3.93 50.17 -25.51
CA GLY A 19 4.32 48.88 -26.07
C GLY A 19 4.22 48.78 -27.59
N GLN A 20 4.68 47.66 -28.14
CA GLN A 20 4.23 47.12 -29.44
C GLN A 20 4.73 45.67 -29.60
N GLN A 21 3.84 44.77 -30.00
CA GLN A 21 4.15 43.49 -30.65
C GLN A 21 4.06 43.68 -32.17
N PRO A 22 4.84 42.97 -33.02
CA PRO A 22 4.19 41.95 -33.87
C PRO A 22 5.05 40.75 -34.35
N GLU A 23 4.30 39.67 -34.64
CA GLU A 23 4.37 38.70 -35.76
C GLU A 23 5.44 37.61 -35.99
N ALA A 24 4.87 36.54 -36.58
CA ALA A 24 5.36 35.22 -36.95
C ALA A 24 6.37 35.14 -38.10
N GLY A 25 7.14 34.03 -38.16
CA GLY A 25 7.75 33.56 -39.41
C GLY A 25 8.86 32.49 -39.34
N ARG A 26 8.46 31.21 -39.47
CA ARG A 26 9.07 30.11 -40.27
C ARG A 26 10.36 29.36 -39.79
N GLN A 27 10.25 28.01 -39.80
CA GLN A 27 11.29 26.97 -39.60
C GLN A 27 12.32 26.90 -40.75
N PRO A 28 13.49 26.22 -40.55
CA PRO A 28 13.67 24.75 -40.78
C PRO A 28 14.50 24.10 -39.63
N GLY A 29 14.66 22.79 -39.41
CA GLY A 29 14.37 21.55 -40.09
C GLY A 29 15.37 20.48 -39.55
N ASP A 30 14.84 19.42 -38.94
CA ASP A 30 15.38 18.08 -38.63
C ASP A 30 16.88 17.82 -38.37
N ARG A 31 17.17 17.19 -37.21
CA ARG A 31 17.75 15.82 -37.13
C ARG A 31 17.79 15.27 -35.69
N GLY A 32 16.97 14.24 -35.45
CA GLY A 32 17.27 13.01 -34.69
C GLY A 32 17.61 13.09 -33.20
N SER A 33 16.74 12.55 -32.34
CA SER A 33 16.89 11.17 -31.84
C SER A 33 15.80 10.87 -30.80
N LEU A 34 14.97 9.88 -31.11
CA LEU A 34 13.93 9.32 -30.25
C LEU A 34 14.57 8.48 -29.14
N LEU A 35 14.48 8.93 -27.90
CA LEU A 35 14.43 8.05 -26.73
C LEU A 35 13.31 8.55 -25.81
N GLY A 36 12.10 8.06 -26.07
CA GLY A 36 10.99 8.19 -25.15
C GLY A 36 11.33 7.44 -23.86
N LEU A 37 11.48 8.19 -22.77
CA LEU A 37 11.52 7.62 -21.43
C LEU A 37 10.09 7.23 -21.05
N ASP A 38 9.78 5.95 -21.27
CA ASP A 38 8.58 5.25 -20.83
C ASP A 38 8.55 5.26 -19.28
N LEU A 39 7.97 6.31 -18.68
CA LEU A 39 7.66 6.36 -17.25
C LEU A 39 6.46 5.45 -16.98
N ARG A 40 6.73 4.15 -16.84
CA ARG A 40 5.71 3.19 -16.37
C ARG A 40 5.54 3.32 -14.85
N PRO A 41 4.32 3.54 -14.35
CA PRO A 41 4.01 3.30 -12.94
C PRO A 41 3.99 1.78 -12.69
N TYR A 42 4.71 1.32 -11.66
CA TYR A 42 4.58 -0.05 -11.16
C TYR A 42 3.25 -0.18 -10.42
N VAL A 43 2.20 -0.61 -11.13
CA VAL A 43 0.93 -1.04 -10.52
C VAL A 43 1.05 -2.53 -10.23
N LEU A 44 1.21 -2.90 -8.96
CA LEU A 44 1.18 -4.30 -8.52
C LEU A 44 -0.28 -4.70 -8.22
N ASN A 45 -1.02 -5.14 -9.23
CA ASN A 45 -2.34 -5.75 -9.02
C ASN A 45 -2.19 -7.27 -8.82
N LYS A 46 -2.64 -7.78 -7.67
CA LYS A 46 -2.84 -9.21 -7.45
C LYS A 46 -4.29 -9.46 -7.02
N GLY A 47 -5.14 -9.72 -8.02
CA GLY A 47 -6.52 -10.21 -7.82
C GLY A 47 -6.50 -11.64 -7.30
N ARG A 48 -7.44 -11.95 -6.40
CA ARG A 48 -7.64 -13.27 -5.81
C ARG A 48 -9.08 -13.68 -6.11
N GLU A 49 -9.27 -14.62 -7.02
CA GLU A 49 -10.54 -15.32 -7.18
C GLU A 49 -10.55 -16.59 -6.33
N ALA A 50 -11.67 -16.80 -5.65
CA ALA A 50 -12.00 -18.00 -4.92
C ALA A 50 -13.29 -18.55 -5.54
N GLU A 51 -13.24 -19.76 -6.07
CA GLU A 51 -14.41 -20.63 -6.23
C GLU A 51 -13.99 -22.09 -5.99
N GLY A 52 -14.80 -22.79 -5.21
CA GLY A 52 -14.95 -24.25 -5.29
C GLY A 52 -16.44 -24.56 -5.45
N PRO A 53 -16.92 -25.79 -5.25
CA PRO A 53 -16.29 -27.10 -5.39
C PRO A 53 -17.05 -27.97 -6.44
N SER A 54 -16.48 -29.11 -6.88
CA SER A 54 -17.35 -30.21 -7.35
C SER A 54 -16.70 -31.59 -7.23
N LEU A 55 -17.59 -32.56 -7.13
CA LEU A 55 -17.48 -33.89 -6.53
C LEU A 55 -16.75 -34.93 -7.37
N ALA A 56 -16.25 -35.92 -6.64
CA ALA A 56 -15.53 -37.11 -7.05
C ALA A 56 -16.29 -38.03 -8.02
N PHE A 57 -15.55 -38.70 -8.91
CA PHE A 57 -15.78 -40.10 -9.26
C PHE A 57 -14.45 -40.81 -9.56
N LEU A 58 -14.43 -42.08 -9.17
CA LEU A 58 -13.32 -43.02 -9.01
C LEU A 58 -12.81 -43.60 -10.33
N LEU A 59 -11.55 -44.03 -10.36
CA LEU A 59 -11.06 -45.39 -10.69
C LEU A 59 -9.51 -45.44 -10.46
N GLY A 60 -9.01 -46.40 -9.68
CA GLY A 60 -7.56 -46.59 -9.37
C GLY A 60 -6.76 -47.31 -10.49
N PRO A 61 -5.57 -47.94 -10.26
CA PRO A 61 -4.80 -48.15 -9.01
C PRO A 61 -3.23 -48.02 -9.10
N LEU A 62 -2.56 -48.37 -7.98
CA LEU A 62 -1.16 -48.87 -7.78
C LEU A 62 0.00 -47.89 -7.38
N PRO A 63 1.01 -48.38 -6.60
CA PRO A 63 1.63 -47.68 -5.47
C PRO A 63 3.16 -47.46 -5.55
N LEU A 64 3.66 -46.70 -4.56
CA LEU A 64 5.08 -46.38 -4.31
C LEU A 64 5.91 -47.60 -3.88
N ASP A 65 7.16 -47.64 -4.35
CA ASP A 65 8.24 -48.43 -3.76
C ASP A 65 9.37 -47.51 -3.24
N GLN A 66 9.88 -47.82 -2.06
CA GLN A 66 11.01 -47.19 -1.36
C GLN A 66 12.08 -48.26 -1.15
N MET A 67 13.26 -48.11 -1.77
CA MET A 67 14.43 -48.91 -1.41
C MET A 67 15.40 -48.10 -0.55
N ALA A 68 15.52 -48.52 0.70
CA ALA A 68 16.68 -48.30 1.56
C ALA A 68 17.58 -49.54 1.53
N CYS A 69 18.89 -49.38 1.34
CA CYS A 69 19.85 -50.48 1.45
C CYS A 69 20.83 -50.23 2.61
N ARG A 70 20.79 -51.13 3.61
CA ARG A 70 21.84 -51.40 4.59
C ARG A 70 22.84 -52.39 4.00
N GLY A 71 24.13 -52.22 4.32
CA GLY A 71 25.16 -53.23 4.08
C GLY A 71 26.35 -53.02 5.02
N GLN A 72 26.60 -54.01 5.86
CA GLN A 72 27.59 -54.06 6.94
C GLN A 72 28.70 -55.05 6.56
N PHE A 73 29.98 -54.74 6.77
CA PHE A 73 31.07 -55.71 6.57
C PHE A 73 32.20 -55.64 7.60
N HIS A 74 32.74 -56.83 7.83
CA HIS A 74 33.61 -57.34 8.90
C HIS A 74 35.07 -56.85 8.89
N TRP A 75 35.68 -56.88 10.08
CA TRP A 75 37.12 -56.79 10.31
C TRP A 75 37.80 -58.17 10.24
N ALA A 76 38.95 -58.24 9.57
CA ALA A 76 40.00 -59.24 9.83
C ALA A 76 41.36 -58.65 9.41
N GLY A 77 42.36 -58.71 10.30
CA GLY A 77 43.72 -58.20 10.05
C GLY A 77 44.74 -59.31 9.77
N LYS A 78 45.88 -58.94 9.15
CA LYS A 78 47.26 -59.30 9.55
C LYS A 78 48.34 -58.73 8.59
N ARG A 79 49.35 -58.12 9.23
CA ARG A 79 50.82 -58.02 8.99
C ARG A 79 51.42 -57.88 7.58
N GLY A 80 52.18 -56.79 7.42
CA GLY A 80 53.65 -56.80 7.31
C GLY A 80 54.27 -56.63 5.91
N HIS A 81 54.96 -55.51 5.67
CA HIS A 81 56.41 -55.41 5.32
C HIS A 81 56.77 -53.98 4.85
N LEU A 82 58.01 -53.57 5.19
CA LEU A 82 58.62 -52.24 5.08
C LEU A 82 58.92 -51.80 3.62
N LEU A 83 58.91 -50.48 3.36
CA LEU A 83 60.01 -49.66 2.79
C LEU A 83 59.59 -48.16 2.73
N PRO A 84 60.54 -47.19 2.77
CA PRO A 84 60.29 -45.82 3.22
C PRO A 84 59.98 -44.83 2.11
N SER A 85 59.10 -43.86 2.38
CA SER A 85 58.89 -42.68 1.54
C SER A 85 59.73 -41.50 2.02
N VAL A 86 60.23 -40.81 1.00
CA VAL A 86 61.15 -39.67 0.98
C VAL A 86 60.60 -38.45 1.73
N SER A 87 61.53 -37.76 2.39
CA SER A 87 61.44 -36.44 3.02
C SER A 87 60.74 -35.37 2.17
N GLY A 88 59.81 -34.64 2.79
CA GLY A 88 59.28 -33.35 2.33
C GLY A 88 59.13 -32.40 3.52
N LEU A 89 59.66 -31.19 3.40
CA LEU A 89 59.74 -30.15 4.43
C LEU A 89 58.36 -29.77 5.03
N PRO A 90 58.29 -29.27 6.28
CA PRO A 90 57.09 -28.63 6.78
C PRO A 90 56.90 -27.27 6.10
N GLY A 91 55.86 -27.18 5.26
CA GLY A 91 55.37 -25.91 4.75
C GLY A 91 54.88 -25.05 5.90
N SER A 92 55.52 -23.90 6.07
CA SER A 92 55.04 -22.82 6.94
C SER A 92 53.74 -22.27 6.35
N GLY A 93 52.62 -22.77 6.86
CA GLY A 93 51.30 -22.19 6.64
C GLY A 93 51.30 -20.80 7.26
N LYS A 94 51.34 -19.76 6.42
CA LYS A 94 51.07 -18.40 6.84
C LYS A 94 49.56 -18.33 6.99
N GLU A 95 49.07 -18.66 8.18
CA GLU A 95 47.72 -18.27 8.55
C GLU A 95 47.68 -16.75 8.47
N ALA A 96 46.94 -16.23 7.48
CA ALA A 96 46.67 -14.81 7.38
C ALA A 96 45.86 -14.45 8.62
N PHE A 97 46.55 -13.93 9.64
CA PHE A 97 45.92 -13.40 10.84
C PHE A 97 45.14 -12.16 10.41
N GLU A 98 43.86 -12.35 10.10
CA GLU A 98 42.96 -11.28 9.70
C GLU A 98 42.73 -10.40 10.94
N LYS A 99 43.59 -9.37 11.07
CA LYS A 99 43.58 -8.45 12.21
C LYS A 99 42.17 -7.83 12.33
N PRO A 100 41.58 -7.76 13.53
CA PRO A 100 40.24 -7.24 13.71
C PRO A 100 40.19 -5.79 13.21
N THR A 101 39.50 -5.61 12.07
CA THR A 101 39.28 -4.30 11.48
C THR A 101 38.11 -3.66 12.20
N TRP A 102 38.38 -2.58 12.95
CA TRP A 102 37.33 -1.80 13.60
C TRP A 102 36.33 -1.32 12.55
N THR A 103 35.07 -1.75 12.68
CA THR A 103 33.99 -1.40 11.76
C THR A 103 32.87 -0.70 12.54
N LYS A 104 32.47 0.49 12.09
CA LYS A 104 31.36 1.26 12.66
C LYS A 104 30.31 1.51 11.59
N GLN A 105 29.05 1.28 11.93
CA GLN A 105 27.92 1.63 11.06
C GLN A 105 27.38 3.00 11.43
N LEU A 106 27.06 3.82 10.43
CA LEU A 106 26.51 5.15 10.60
C LEU A 106 25.38 5.34 9.59
N VAL A 107 24.31 6.00 10.06
CA VAL A 107 23.14 6.29 9.25
C VAL A 107 22.99 7.80 9.12
N VAL A 108 22.89 8.29 7.90
CA VAL A 108 22.92 9.73 7.58
C VAL A 108 21.69 10.09 6.75
N GLU A 109 20.99 11.15 7.15
CA GLU A 109 19.89 11.68 6.35
C GLU A 109 20.43 12.32 5.06
N SER A 110 19.81 12.01 3.93
CA SER A 110 20.18 12.54 2.62
C SER A 110 20.16 14.08 2.61
N GLY A 111 21.17 14.67 1.98
CA GLY A 111 21.34 16.12 1.90
C GLY A 111 21.95 16.78 3.14
N ARG A 112 22.35 16.00 4.16
CA ARG A 112 23.06 16.51 5.34
C ARG A 112 24.53 16.10 5.33
N SER A 113 25.39 17.02 5.76
CA SER A 113 26.80 16.74 5.98
C SER A 113 27.00 15.95 7.28
N GLN A 114 27.92 14.99 7.25
CA GLN A 114 28.27 14.17 8.41
C GLN A 114 29.70 14.48 8.85
N VAL A 115 29.89 14.60 10.17
CA VAL A 115 31.23 14.73 10.76
C VAL A 115 31.74 13.34 11.16
N ILE A 116 32.95 13.00 10.70
CA ILE A 116 33.65 11.75 10.96
C ILE A 116 34.85 12.03 11.87
N ASN A 117 34.89 11.34 13.01
CA ASN A 117 36.02 11.36 13.92
C ASN A 117 36.93 10.17 13.66
N CYS A 118 38.06 10.46 13.03
CA CYS A 118 39.15 9.52 12.86
C CYS A 118 40.09 9.66 14.06
N SER A 119 40.04 8.74 15.03
CA SER A 119 41.00 8.67 16.14
C SER A 119 42.00 7.51 15.98
N ALA A 120 43.26 7.76 16.29
CA ALA A 120 44.34 6.77 16.34
C ALA A 120 44.37 6.05 17.69
N SER A 121 44.92 4.85 17.72
CA SER A 121 45.15 4.11 18.98
C SER A 121 46.46 4.53 19.68
N CYS A 122 47.42 5.08 18.91
CA CYS A 122 48.72 5.53 19.40
C CYS A 122 48.75 7.04 19.72
N THR A 123 49.72 7.47 20.55
CA THR A 123 49.88 8.85 21.03
C THR A 123 50.32 9.85 19.96
N GLN A 124 51.10 9.40 18.98
CA GLN A 124 51.58 10.23 17.89
C GLN A 124 51.71 9.40 16.61
N PRO A 125 50.69 9.38 15.73
CA PRO A 125 50.74 8.68 14.47
C PRO A 125 51.69 9.40 13.49
N GLU A 126 52.50 8.62 12.78
CA GLU A 126 53.44 9.12 11.75
C GLU A 126 52.69 9.70 10.55
N ASN A 127 51.58 9.07 10.17
CA ASN A 127 50.70 9.51 9.11
C ASN A 127 49.25 9.18 9.48
N SER A 128 48.31 10.03 9.05
CA SER A 128 46.88 9.78 9.23
C SER A 128 46.01 10.52 8.22
N GLY A 129 44.93 9.88 7.81
CA GLY A 129 43.99 10.46 6.87
C GLY A 129 42.67 9.71 6.77
N LEU A 130 41.75 10.28 6.00
CA LEU A 130 40.48 9.68 5.61
C LEU A 130 40.51 9.37 4.12
N GLU A 131 40.44 8.09 3.75
CA GLU A 131 40.29 7.64 2.37
C GLU A 131 38.81 7.52 2.02
N THR A 132 38.38 8.18 0.94
CA THR A 132 36.99 8.20 0.48
C THR A 132 36.89 8.70 -0.95
N THR A 133 35.86 8.25 -1.67
CA THR A 133 35.46 8.77 -2.99
C THR A 133 34.63 10.05 -2.90
N VAL A 134 34.17 10.42 -1.71
CA VAL A 134 33.31 11.57 -1.43
C VAL A 134 34.14 12.79 -1.08
N SER A 135 33.64 13.99 -1.38
CA SER A 135 34.30 15.22 -0.96
C SER A 135 34.43 15.28 0.57
N LYS A 136 35.64 15.61 1.03
CA LYS A 136 35.99 15.73 2.45
C LYS A 136 36.59 17.10 2.73
N LYS A 137 36.25 17.66 3.88
CA LYS A 137 36.85 18.89 4.41
C LYS A 137 37.40 18.61 5.79
N LEU A 138 38.68 18.90 6.02
CA LEU A 138 39.27 18.83 7.35
C LEU A 138 38.74 20.01 8.18
N LEU A 139 38.07 19.72 9.29
CA LEU A 139 37.53 20.75 10.18
C LEU A 139 38.52 21.11 11.28
N LYS A 140 39.04 20.08 11.97
CA LYS A 140 39.96 20.22 13.09
C LYS A 140 40.87 19.00 13.16
N GLU A 141 42.06 19.19 13.71
CA GLU A 141 43.00 18.13 14.01
C GLU A 141 43.62 18.30 15.39
N GLY A 142 43.98 17.17 15.98
CA GLY A 142 44.80 17.07 17.18
C GLY A 142 45.85 15.98 16.99
N ALA A 143 46.72 15.79 17.99
CA ALA A 143 47.84 14.84 17.89
C ALA A 143 47.40 13.41 17.53
N GLN A 144 46.25 12.96 18.04
CA GLN A 144 45.75 11.59 17.86
C GLN A 144 44.48 11.48 17.03
N TRP A 145 43.90 12.59 16.56
CA TRP A 145 42.60 12.55 15.90
C TRP A 145 42.43 13.64 14.85
N LYS A 146 41.60 13.36 13.85
CA LYS A 146 41.20 14.31 12.81
C LYS A 146 39.69 14.26 12.62
N LEU A 147 39.08 15.44 12.52
CA LEU A 147 37.64 15.61 12.26
C LEU A 147 37.44 16.03 10.81
N TYR A 148 36.70 15.22 10.07
CA TYR A 148 36.35 15.47 8.68
C TYR A 148 34.86 15.70 8.53
N GLU A 149 34.48 16.71 7.76
CA GLU A 149 33.13 16.88 7.24
C GLU A 149 33.04 16.23 5.86
N VAL A 150 32.05 15.36 5.66
CA VAL A 150 31.77 14.67 4.40
C VAL A 150 30.31 14.88 4.00
N ASN A 151 30.04 15.05 2.71
CA ASN A 151 28.68 15.16 2.17
C ASN A 151 28.34 13.91 1.35
N VAL A 152 27.57 13.01 1.95
CA VAL A 152 27.31 11.69 1.39
C VAL A 152 25.91 11.66 0.75
N SER A 153 25.85 11.27 -0.53
CA SER A 153 24.60 11.17 -1.29
C SER A 153 24.07 9.73 -1.42
N GLN A 154 24.95 8.73 -1.29
CA GLN A 154 24.63 7.31 -1.45
C GLN A 154 25.44 6.48 -0.45
N ASP A 155 25.00 5.25 -0.19
CA ASP A 155 25.70 4.29 0.66
C ASP A 155 27.17 4.14 0.22
N THR A 156 28.09 4.32 1.16
CA THR A 156 29.53 4.34 0.88
C THR A 156 30.34 3.88 2.08
N ILE A 157 31.62 3.61 1.85
CA ILE A 157 32.57 3.18 2.86
C ILE A 157 33.65 4.25 3.00
N LEU A 158 33.91 4.68 4.23
CA LEU A 158 35.00 5.59 4.56
C LEU A 158 36.06 4.83 5.36
N LEU A 159 37.34 5.03 5.04
CA LEU A 159 38.45 4.37 5.71
C LEU A 159 39.36 5.40 6.36
N CYS A 160 39.30 5.51 7.68
CA CYS A 160 40.36 6.24 8.40
C CYS A 160 41.59 5.34 8.48
N TYR A 161 42.73 5.83 8.05
CA TYR A 161 44.01 5.12 8.20
C TYR A 161 44.96 5.90 9.10
N PHE A 162 45.79 5.16 9.82
CA PHE A 162 46.85 5.68 10.67
C PHE A 162 48.08 4.80 10.56
N THR A 163 49.27 5.40 10.61
CA THR A 163 50.54 4.66 10.73
C THR A 163 51.09 4.90 12.12
N CYS A 164 51.17 3.83 12.92
CA CYS A 164 51.69 3.83 14.27
C CYS A 164 52.86 2.84 14.37
N PHE A 165 54.06 3.32 14.71
CA PHE A 165 55.27 2.48 14.86
C PHE A 165 55.53 1.61 13.62
N GLY A 166 55.45 2.21 12.43
CA GLY A 166 55.56 1.50 11.15
C GLY A 166 54.43 0.51 10.82
N ARG A 167 53.36 0.43 11.61
CA ARG A 167 52.20 -0.44 11.36
C ARG A 167 50.98 0.38 10.96
N GLN A 168 50.29 -0.04 9.90
CA GLN A 168 49.05 0.59 9.47
C GLN A 168 47.85 0.06 10.29
N GLU A 169 47.01 0.98 10.75
CA GLU A 169 45.72 0.72 11.36
C GLU A 169 44.62 1.32 10.50
N ILE A 170 43.54 0.56 10.28
CA ILE A 170 42.40 0.97 9.46
C ILE A 170 41.13 0.89 10.31
N LYS A 171 40.37 1.98 10.32
CA LYS A 171 39.02 2.03 10.89
C LYS A 171 38.03 2.23 9.75
N ARG A 172 37.15 1.25 9.56
CA ARG A 172 36.12 1.24 8.51
C ARG A 172 34.83 1.84 9.05
N PHE A 173 34.24 2.76 8.28
CA PHE A 173 32.93 3.33 8.53
C PHE A 173 32.01 2.95 7.36
N ASN A 174 30.96 2.18 7.66
CA ASN A 174 29.92 1.86 6.69
C ASN A 174 28.82 2.91 6.83
N ILE A 175 28.70 3.80 5.84
CA ILE A 175 27.71 4.88 5.82
C ILE A 175 26.51 4.41 5.00
N SER A 176 25.34 4.42 5.61
CA SER A 176 24.07 4.27 4.90
C SER A 176 23.31 5.59 4.86
N VAL A 177 22.82 5.95 3.68
CA VAL A 177 22.03 7.15 3.46
C VAL A 177 20.55 6.79 3.41
N PHE A 178 19.71 7.61 4.05
CA PHE A 178 18.26 7.41 4.03
C PHE A 178 17.52 8.74 3.85
N SER A 179 16.28 8.66 3.37
CA SER A 179 15.34 9.78 3.32
C SER A 179 14.08 9.37 4.08
N PRO A 180 13.80 10.00 5.25
CA PRO A 180 12.71 9.58 6.10
C PRO A 180 11.34 9.91 5.49
N PRO A 181 10.27 9.19 5.87
CA PRO A 181 8.92 9.62 5.56
C PRO A 181 8.67 10.97 6.24
N LYS A 182 8.51 12.04 5.46
CA LYS A 182 8.19 13.39 5.96
C LYS A 182 6.68 13.62 5.97
N GLN A 183 5.99 13.09 4.96
CA GLN A 183 4.56 13.17 4.78
C GLN A 183 4.00 11.80 4.39
N VAL A 184 2.77 11.51 4.79
CA VAL A 184 2.03 10.30 4.41
C VAL A 184 0.65 10.74 3.98
N LEU A 185 0.27 10.42 2.76
CA LEU A 185 -0.98 10.84 2.14
C LEU A 185 -1.88 9.62 1.96
N LEU A 186 -3.05 9.65 2.57
CA LEU A 186 -4.09 8.63 2.39
C LEU A 186 -5.13 9.15 1.41
N THR A 187 -5.66 8.28 0.55
CA THR A 187 -6.82 8.58 -0.29
C THR A 187 -7.75 7.37 -0.32
N LEU A 188 -9.04 7.60 -0.07
CA LEU A 188 -10.10 6.62 -0.25
C LEU A 188 -10.82 6.87 -1.58
N GLN A 189 -10.96 5.84 -2.42
CA GLN A 189 -11.57 5.96 -3.74
C GLN A 189 -12.58 4.82 -3.99
N PRO A 190 -13.87 5.14 -4.21
CA PRO A 190 -14.51 6.45 -4.00
C PRO A 190 -14.65 6.77 -2.49
N THR A 191 -14.90 8.05 -2.17
CA THR A 191 -15.14 8.49 -0.77
C THR A 191 -16.51 8.09 -0.24
N PHE A 192 -17.44 7.76 -1.14
CA PHE A 192 -18.80 7.30 -0.85
C PHE A 192 -19.06 5.94 -1.51
N VAL A 193 -19.57 4.97 -0.76
CA VAL A 193 -19.80 3.60 -1.24
C VAL A 193 -21.05 2.98 -0.64
N THR A 194 -21.67 2.06 -1.36
CA THR A 194 -22.75 1.24 -0.80
C THR A 194 -22.18 0.04 -0.06
N VAL A 195 -22.86 -0.39 1.01
CA VAL A 195 -22.46 -1.61 1.75
C VAL A 195 -22.34 -2.79 0.78
N GLY A 196 -21.24 -3.54 0.89
CA GLY A 196 -20.97 -4.72 0.06
C GLY A 196 -20.24 -4.40 -1.25
N THR A 197 -20.00 -3.14 -1.60
CA THR A 197 -19.19 -2.75 -2.76
C THR A 197 -17.72 -2.53 -2.40
N TRP A 198 -16.85 -2.63 -3.39
CA TRP A 198 -15.41 -2.46 -3.18
C TRP A 198 -15.01 -0.99 -3.26
N PHE A 199 -14.03 -0.62 -2.46
CA PHE A 199 -13.31 0.65 -2.55
C PHE A 199 -11.81 0.40 -2.42
N THR A 200 -11.04 1.38 -2.89
CA THR A 200 -9.58 1.38 -2.90
C THR A 200 -9.06 2.31 -1.83
N ILE A 201 -8.13 1.81 -1.03
CA ILE A 201 -7.33 2.58 -0.08
C ILE A 201 -5.95 2.77 -0.72
N GLU A 202 -5.59 4.01 -1.03
CA GLU A 202 -4.29 4.38 -1.58
C GLU A 202 -3.48 5.15 -0.54
N CYS A 203 -2.27 4.70 -0.25
CA CYS A 203 -1.32 5.42 0.56
C CYS A 203 -0.09 5.80 -0.25
N ARG A 204 0.24 7.09 -0.24
CA ARG A 204 1.43 7.64 -0.89
C ARG A 204 2.39 8.25 0.12
N VAL A 205 3.68 7.94 -0.02
CA VAL A 205 4.75 8.44 0.82
C VAL A 205 5.84 9.03 -0.08
N PRO A 206 5.88 10.35 -0.28
CA PRO A 206 6.81 10.99 -1.21
C PRO A 206 8.25 11.01 -0.68
N SER A 207 9.21 10.93 -1.61
CA SER A 207 10.64 11.16 -1.39
C SER A 207 11.25 10.32 -0.26
N VAL A 208 11.01 9.00 -0.28
CA VAL A 208 11.55 8.05 0.70
C VAL A 208 12.55 7.09 0.09
N ALA A 209 13.56 6.73 0.87
CA ALA A 209 14.56 5.70 0.54
C ALA A 209 15.33 5.26 1.79
N PRO A 210 15.83 4.01 1.84
CA PRO A 210 15.58 2.92 0.89
C PRO A 210 14.25 2.21 1.18
N PHE A 211 13.60 1.68 0.14
CA PHE A 211 12.29 1.02 0.28
C PHE A 211 12.32 -0.25 1.15
N GLU A 212 13.40 -1.02 1.13
CA GLU A 212 13.58 -2.23 1.96
C GLU A 212 13.49 -1.99 3.48
N THR A 213 13.66 -0.75 3.93
CA THR A 213 13.51 -0.36 5.34
C THR A 213 12.13 0.18 5.66
N LEU A 214 11.28 0.38 4.66
CA LEU A 214 9.97 1.01 4.79
C LEU A 214 8.84 -0.03 4.80
N THR A 215 8.12 -0.08 5.90
CA THR A 215 6.89 -0.83 6.09
C THR A 215 5.70 0.11 6.06
N ILE A 216 4.72 -0.19 5.21
CA ILE A 216 3.46 0.55 5.12
C ILE A 216 2.35 -0.31 5.72
N THR A 217 1.59 0.28 6.64
CA THR A 217 0.47 -0.36 7.32
C THR A 217 -0.79 0.48 7.12
N LEU A 218 -1.84 -0.12 6.55
CA LEU A 218 -3.16 0.49 6.41
C LEU A 218 -4.03 0.01 7.57
N LEU A 219 -4.64 0.95 8.27
CA LEU A 219 -5.48 0.68 9.43
C LEU A 219 -6.89 1.20 9.25
N ARG A 220 -7.85 0.49 9.85
CA ARG A 220 -9.23 0.91 10.11
C ARG A 220 -9.41 0.98 11.63
N GLY A 221 -9.43 2.19 12.18
CA GLY A 221 -9.33 2.38 13.63
C GLY A 221 -8.04 1.77 14.16
N SER A 222 -8.14 0.71 14.95
CA SER A 222 -7.00 -0.08 15.45
C SER A 222 -6.74 -1.37 14.67
N GLU A 223 -7.59 -1.73 13.71
CA GLU A 223 -7.51 -2.96 12.94
C GLU A 223 -6.54 -2.80 11.76
N ILE A 224 -5.59 -3.71 11.62
CA ILE A 224 -4.67 -3.74 10.48
C ILE A 224 -5.37 -4.39 9.29
N LEU A 225 -5.60 -3.63 8.23
CA LEU A 225 -6.17 -4.12 6.98
C LEU A 225 -5.10 -4.68 6.05
N TYR A 226 -3.98 -3.97 5.97
CA TYR A 226 -2.87 -4.32 5.09
C TYR A 226 -1.54 -3.95 5.75
N ASN A 227 -0.53 -4.78 5.56
CA ASN A 227 0.81 -4.52 6.06
C ASN A 227 1.84 -5.13 5.10
N GLU A 228 2.71 -4.30 4.55
CA GLU A 228 3.74 -4.72 3.62
C GLU A 228 5.03 -3.93 3.84
N THR A 229 6.16 -4.65 3.80
CA THR A 229 7.48 -4.01 3.69
C THR A 229 7.85 -3.94 2.22
N LEU A 230 8.16 -2.73 1.75
CA LEU A 230 8.43 -2.51 0.34
C LEU A 230 9.70 -3.23 -0.08
N ARG A 231 9.74 -3.62 -1.36
CA ARG A 231 10.89 -4.30 -1.95
C ARG A 231 11.65 -3.33 -2.86
N GLY A 232 12.95 -3.54 -2.94
CA GLY A 232 13.84 -2.80 -3.82
C GLY A 232 14.75 -1.85 -3.04
N THR A 233 15.98 -1.75 -3.54
CA THR A 233 16.98 -0.81 -3.05
C THR A 233 16.96 0.38 -4.00
N THR A 234 16.16 1.39 -3.70
CA THR A 234 16.18 2.65 -4.44
C THR A 234 17.28 3.53 -3.84
N PRO A 235 18.42 3.76 -4.54
CA PRO A 235 19.49 4.59 -4.02
C PRO A 235 19.11 6.08 -3.97
N SER A 236 18.07 6.47 -4.73
CA SER A 236 17.49 7.81 -4.72
C SER A 236 16.11 7.83 -4.06
N PRO A 237 15.72 8.95 -3.42
CA PRO A 237 14.39 9.10 -2.83
C PRO A 237 13.32 9.04 -3.91
N GLN A 238 12.34 8.14 -3.75
CA GLN A 238 11.23 7.96 -4.69
C GLN A 238 9.89 7.97 -3.94
N GLU A 239 8.79 8.18 -4.67
CA GLU A 239 7.45 8.07 -4.09
C GLU A 239 7.07 6.60 -3.94
N ALA A 240 6.73 6.19 -2.72
CA ALA A 240 6.17 4.88 -2.44
C ALA A 240 4.64 4.95 -2.50
N ILE A 241 4.02 4.07 -3.28
CA ILE A 241 2.56 3.98 -3.42
C ILE A 241 2.13 2.55 -3.07
N VAL A 242 1.17 2.43 -2.17
CA VAL A 242 0.55 1.16 -1.76
C VAL A 242 -0.95 1.29 -1.90
N THR A 243 -1.54 0.37 -2.65
CA THR A 243 -2.99 0.29 -2.87
C THR A 243 -3.55 -1.00 -2.29
N HIS A 244 -4.72 -0.91 -1.65
CA HIS A 244 -5.43 -2.06 -1.13
C HIS A 244 -6.93 -1.93 -1.39
N ASN A 245 -7.51 -2.94 -2.03
CA ASN A 245 -8.94 -2.99 -2.30
C ASN A 245 -9.64 -3.80 -1.22
N THR A 246 -10.72 -3.26 -0.67
CA THR A 246 -11.53 -3.94 0.35
C THR A 246 -13.00 -3.63 0.18
N THR A 247 -13.85 -4.45 0.78
CA THR A 247 -15.31 -4.32 0.69
C THR A 247 -15.82 -3.44 1.82
N ALA A 248 -16.69 -2.47 1.49
CA ALA A 248 -17.32 -1.57 2.43
C ALA A 248 -18.28 -2.32 3.37
N LEU A 249 -18.03 -2.22 4.67
CA LEU A 249 -18.88 -2.76 5.72
C LEU A 249 -19.68 -1.64 6.40
N ARG A 250 -20.84 -1.99 6.96
CA ARG A 250 -21.66 -1.08 7.76
C ARG A 250 -20.87 -0.35 8.86
N LYS A 251 -19.95 -1.05 9.51
CA LYS A 251 -19.11 -0.49 10.57
C LYS A 251 -18.07 0.52 10.08
N ASP A 252 -17.73 0.52 8.78
CA ASP A 252 -16.62 1.33 8.25
C ASP A 252 -16.92 2.82 8.29
N GLY A 253 -18.20 3.21 8.19
CA GLY A 253 -18.63 4.61 8.36
C GLY A 253 -18.43 5.19 9.77
N HIS A 254 -18.06 4.35 10.74
CA HIS A 254 -17.77 4.77 12.12
C HIS A 254 -16.28 4.69 12.48
N HIS A 255 -15.41 4.31 11.53
CA HIS A 255 -13.98 4.15 11.78
C HIS A 255 -13.16 5.06 10.87
N ASN A 256 -12.06 5.56 11.42
CA ASN A 256 -11.08 6.31 10.66
C ASN A 256 -10.13 5.35 9.95
N PHE A 257 -9.90 5.58 8.67
CA PHE A 257 -8.84 4.96 7.92
C PHE A 257 -7.57 5.80 8.08
N THR A 258 -6.45 5.15 8.33
CA THR A 258 -5.13 5.80 8.44
C THR A 258 -4.08 4.97 7.73
N CYS A 259 -3.09 5.63 7.14
CA CYS A 259 -1.87 4.97 6.67
C CYS A 259 -0.71 5.30 7.59
N GLN A 260 0.02 4.28 8.02
CA GLN A 260 1.26 4.41 8.79
C GLN A 260 2.44 3.98 7.93
N ALA A 261 3.43 4.87 7.80
CA ALA A 261 4.72 4.59 7.18
C ALA A 261 5.78 4.45 8.27
N LYS A 262 6.41 3.28 8.36
CA LYS A 262 7.39 2.92 9.38
C LYS A 262 8.71 2.55 8.73
N MET A 263 9.75 3.33 8.99
CA MET A 263 11.10 3.11 8.48
C MET A 263 12.00 2.57 9.60
N ASP A 264 12.49 1.32 9.45
CA ASP A 264 13.34 0.65 10.42
C ASP A 264 14.82 0.65 10.00
N LEU A 265 15.61 1.43 10.72
CA LEU A 265 17.06 1.60 10.48
C LEU A 265 17.90 0.98 11.60
N GLN A 266 17.31 0.22 12.52
CA GLN A 266 18.03 -0.33 13.68
C GLN A 266 19.17 -1.26 13.28
N SER A 267 18.95 -2.10 12.28
CA SER A 267 19.98 -2.98 11.69
C SER A 267 21.14 -2.21 11.08
N ARG A 268 20.97 -0.91 10.82
CA ARG A 268 21.99 -0.01 10.30
C ARG A 268 22.65 0.87 11.36
N GLY A 269 22.26 0.73 12.63
CA GLY A 269 22.71 1.61 13.70
C GLY A 269 21.95 2.94 13.78
N GLY A 270 20.80 3.04 13.11
CA GLY A 270 19.85 4.14 13.22
C GLY A 270 18.76 3.86 14.25
N HIS A 271 17.65 4.58 14.13
CA HIS A 271 16.47 4.41 14.98
C HIS A 271 15.22 4.19 14.12
N LEU A 272 14.13 3.80 14.76
CA LEU A 272 12.84 3.66 14.10
C LEU A 272 12.20 5.04 13.88
N ILE A 273 11.83 5.33 12.64
CA ILE A 273 11.12 6.55 12.27
C ILE A 273 9.73 6.15 11.77
N HIS A 274 8.70 6.84 12.23
CA HIS A 274 7.36 6.61 11.70
C HIS A 274 6.59 7.91 11.48
N ARG A 275 5.66 7.86 10.54
CA ARG A 275 4.66 8.90 10.27
C ARG A 275 3.32 8.26 9.99
N VAL A 276 2.26 8.99 10.30
CA VAL A 276 0.87 8.58 10.09
C VAL A 276 0.20 9.67 9.25
N SER A 277 -0.66 9.28 8.33
CA SER A 277 -1.49 10.19 7.56
C SER A 277 -2.55 10.85 8.43
N ASP A 278 -3.16 11.92 7.91
CA ASP A 278 -4.43 12.38 8.46
C ASP A 278 -5.50 11.29 8.32
N PRO A 279 -6.39 11.13 9.32
CA PRO A 279 -7.47 10.16 9.25
C PRO A 279 -8.50 10.54 8.20
N GLN A 280 -9.02 9.55 7.47
CA GLN A 280 -10.15 9.73 6.55
C GLN A 280 -11.31 8.83 6.93
N VAL A 281 -12.53 9.33 6.74
CA VAL A 281 -13.77 8.58 6.96
C VAL A 281 -14.34 8.19 5.61
N LEU A 282 -14.81 6.95 5.52
CA LEU A 282 -15.54 6.44 4.35
C LEU A 282 -17.04 6.67 4.55
N GLU A 283 -17.72 7.31 3.60
CA GLU A 283 -19.17 7.44 3.65
C GLU A 283 -19.82 6.15 3.14
N VAL A 284 -20.53 5.45 4.03
CA VAL A 284 -21.15 4.16 3.71
C VAL A 284 -22.68 4.29 3.69
N TYR A 285 -23.28 4.01 2.53
CA TYR A 285 -24.73 4.01 2.34
C TYR A 285 -25.29 2.58 2.40
N GLU A 286 -26.33 2.39 3.21
CA GLU A 286 -27.13 1.18 3.19
C GLU A 286 -28.22 1.30 2.14
N PRO A 287 -28.26 0.42 1.12
CA PRO A 287 -29.38 0.38 0.21
C PRO A 287 -30.63 -0.03 1.00
N PHE A 288 -31.56 0.90 1.17
CA PHE A 288 -32.88 0.62 1.73
C PHE A 288 -33.57 -0.46 0.89
N GLN A 289 -33.75 -1.66 1.47
CA GLN A 289 -34.59 -2.73 0.91
C GLN A 289 -36.09 -2.37 0.88
N ASP A 290 -36.47 -1.21 1.43
CA ASP A 290 -37.86 -0.78 1.53
C ASP A 290 -38.53 -0.59 0.17
N SER A 291 -37.81 -0.27 -0.91
CA SER A 291 -38.45 -0.15 -2.23
C SER A 291 -39.04 -1.49 -2.68
N GLN A 292 -38.30 -2.59 -2.53
CA GLN A 292 -38.77 -3.93 -2.86
C GLN A 292 -39.92 -4.37 -1.95
N MET A 293 -39.77 -4.18 -0.63
CA MET A 293 -40.81 -4.57 0.33
C MET A 293 -42.08 -3.71 0.18
N ALA A 294 -41.96 -2.41 -0.04
CA ALA A 294 -43.09 -1.52 -0.29
C ALA A 294 -43.76 -1.80 -1.64
N ILE A 295 -43.00 -2.12 -2.70
CA ILE A 295 -43.56 -2.56 -3.98
C ILE A 295 -44.33 -3.87 -3.80
N ILE A 296 -43.77 -4.85 -3.09
CA ILE A 296 -44.45 -6.12 -2.81
C ILE A 296 -45.72 -5.88 -1.99
N ILE A 297 -45.67 -5.09 -0.92
CA ILE A 297 -46.84 -4.75 -0.10
C ILE A 297 -47.90 -4.02 -0.93
N ALA A 298 -47.51 -3.06 -1.77
CA ALA A 298 -48.42 -2.34 -2.64
C ALA A 298 -49.10 -3.28 -3.64
N VAL A 299 -48.34 -4.15 -4.32
CA VAL A 299 -48.88 -5.14 -5.27
C VAL A 299 -49.85 -6.10 -4.57
N VAL A 300 -49.46 -6.66 -3.42
CA VAL A 300 -50.31 -7.56 -2.65
C VAL A 300 -51.59 -6.86 -2.20
N SER A 301 -51.50 -5.62 -1.73
CA SER A 301 -52.68 -4.84 -1.32
C SER A 301 -53.65 -4.62 -2.46
N VAL A 302 -53.18 -4.25 -3.66
CA VAL A 302 -54.01 -4.02 -4.84
C VAL A 302 -54.71 -5.30 -5.28
N LEU A 303 -53.98 -6.43 -5.32
CA LEU A 303 -54.57 -7.73 -5.67
C LEU A 303 -55.68 -8.14 -4.69
N LEU A 304 -55.48 -7.89 -3.40
CA LEU A 304 -56.47 -8.18 -2.36
C LEU A 304 -57.71 -7.29 -2.49
N PHE A 305 -57.53 -6.00 -2.79
CA PHE A 305 -58.64 -5.09 -3.09
C PHE A 305 -59.44 -5.51 -4.33
N LEU A 306 -58.77 -5.91 -5.41
CA LEU A 306 -59.43 -6.40 -6.63
C LEU A 306 -60.23 -7.68 -6.36
N PHE A 307 -59.67 -8.60 -5.56
CA PHE A 307 -60.36 -9.82 -5.16
C PHE A 307 -61.63 -9.52 -4.35
N VAL A 308 -61.53 -8.65 -3.34
CA VAL A 308 -62.69 -8.24 -2.53
C VAL A 308 -63.74 -7.54 -3.38
N ALA A 309 -63.34 -6.63 -4.27
CA ALA A 309 -64.25 -5.95 -5.18
C ALA A 309 -64.97 -6.93 -6.13
N SER A 310 -64.25 -7.93 -6.66
CA SER A 310 -64.83 -8.98 -7.49
C SER A 310 -65.89 -9.80 -6.75
N VAL A 311 -65.61 -10.23 -5.51
CA VAL A 311 -66.57 -10.97 -4.68
C VAL A 311 -67.83 -10.14 -4.39
N LEU A 312 -67.66 -8.86 -4.03
CA LEU A 312 -68.78 -7.95 -3.79
C LEU A 312 -69.62 -7.71 -5.06
N LEU A 313 -68.96 -7.54 -6.21
CA LEU A 313 -69.64 -7.38 -7.49
C LEU A 313 -70.46 -8.63 -7.84
N CYS A 314 -69.91 -9.82 -7.63
CA CYS A 314 -70.61 -11.09 -7.80
C CYS A 314 -71.84 -11.19 -6.89
N PHE A 315 -71.75 -10.73 -5.64
CA PHE A 315 -72.88 -10.71 -4.72
C PHE A 315 -73.98 -9.74 -5.18
N VAL A 316 -73.62 -8.49 -5.53
CA VAL A 316 -74.57 -7.48 -6.00
C VAL A 316 -75.23 -7.90 -7.30
N LEU A 317 -74.45 -8.37 -8.27
CA LEU A 317 -74.98 -8.88 -9.53
C LEU A 317 -75.85 -10.11 -9.31
N GLY A 318 -75.47 -11.01 -8.40
CA GLY A 318 -76.26 -12.18 -8.02
C GLY A 318 -77.60 -11.81 -7.37
N GLU A 319 -77.60 -10.83 -6.46
CA GLU A 319 -78.83 -10.31 -5.85
C GLU A 319 -79.71 -9.58 -6.87
N HIS A 320 -79.12 -8.76 -7.73
CA HIS A 320 -79.88 -8.11 -8.80
C HIS A 320 -80.42 -9.12 -9.82
N TRP A 321 -79.67 -10.20 -10.12
CA TRP A 321 -80.17 -11.32 -10.93
C TRP A 321 -81.31 -12.06 -10.22
N ARG A 322 -81.20 -12.29 -8.92
CA ARG A 322 -82.26 -12.88 -8.09
C ARG A 322 -83.50 -11.99 -8.11
N GLN A 323 -83.37 -10.69 -7.86
CA GLN A 323 -84.45 -9.71 -7.90
C GLN A 323 -85.14 -9.67 -9.27
N ARG A 324 -84.36 -9.63 -10.36
CA ARG A 324 -84.91 -9.69 -11.73
C ARG A 324 -85.66 -10.99 -11.98
N ARG A 325 -85.16 -12.14 -11.51
CA ARG A 325 -85.90 -13.42 -11.62
C ARG A 325 -87.17 -13.43 -10.76
N THR A 326 -87.14 -12.96 -9.51
CA THR A 326 -88.33 -12.92 -8.63
C THR A 326 -89.40 -11.94 -9.13
N GLY A 327 -89.02 -10.89 -9.85
CA GLY A 327 -89.98 -9.99 -10.54
C GLY A 327 -90.78 -10.69 -11.64
N SER A 328 -90.21 -11.68 -12.34
CA SER A 328 -90.93 -12.43 -13.38
C SER A 328 -91.91 -13.48 -12.82
N TYR A 329 -91.64 -14.03 -11.63
CA TYR A 329 -92.54 -15.01 -10.98
C TYR A 329 -93.80 -14.36 -10.36
N MET A 330 -93.70 -13.13 -9.85
CA MET A 330 -94.85 -12.40 -9.29
C MET A 330 -95.86 -11.96 -10.37
N VAL A 331 -95.40 -11.61 -11.58
CA VAL A 331 -96.27 -11.19 -12.69
C VAL A 331 -97.08 -12.37 -13.24
N GLN A 332 -96.51 -13.58 -13.32
CA GLN A 332 -97.25 -14.78 -13.73
C GLN A 332 -98.27 -15.26 -12.69
N ALA A 333 -98.03 -15.04 -11.39
CA ALA A 333 -98.96 -15.39 -10.32
C ALA A 333 -100.20 -14.48 -10.29
N VAL A 334 -100.05 -13.18 -10.56
CA VAL A 334 -101.16 -12.22 -10.61
C VAL A 334 -102.05 -12.45 -11.84
N GLN A 335 -101.46 -12.79 -12.99
CA GLN A 335 -102.22 -13.05 -14.22
C GLN A 335 -103.00 -14.37 -14.22
N ARG A 336 -102.61 -15.34 -13.38
CA ARG A 336 -103.40 -16.55 -13.11
C ARG A 336 -104.58 -16.28 -12.17
N ARG A 337 -104.45 -15.38 -11.19
CA ARG A 337 -105.57 -14.96 -10.31
C ARG A 337 -106.62 -14.13 -11.06
N LEU A 338 -106.21 -13.21 -11.94
CA LEU A 338 -107.15 -12.43 -12.76
C LEU A 338 -107.94 -13.28 -13.77
N ARG A 339 -107.32 -14.32 -14.36
CA ARG A 339 -108.04 -15.27 -15.23
C ARG A 339 -109.09 -16.10 -14.48
N TRP A 340 -108.83 -16.45 -13.22
CA TRP A 340 -109.80 -17.16 -12.38
C TRP A 340 -110.99 -16.27 -11.98
N CYS A 341 -110.78 -14.99 -11.66
CA CYS A 341 -111.88 -14.08 -11.35
C CYS A 341 -112.77 -13.79 -12.57
N TYR A 342 -112.21 -13.72 -13.78
CA TYR A 342 -113.01 -13.48 -14.99
C TYR A 342 -113.89 -14.69 -15.38
N GLN A 343 -113.46 -15.92 -15.09
CA GLN A 343 -114.26 -17.13 -15.33
C GLN A 343 -115.36 -17.37 -14.29
N ALA A 344 -115.24 -16.81 -13.08
CA ALA A 344 -116.28 -16.94 -12.04
C ALA A 344 -117.48 -16.00 -12.25
N GLN A 345 -117.41 -15.07 -13.20
CA GLN A 345 -118.44 -14.05 -13.44
C GLN A 345 -119.31 -14.34 -14.69
N LEU A 346 -119.08 -15.49 -15.33
CA LEU A 346 -119.78 -15.97 -16.53
C LEU A 346 -120.44 -17.35 -16.34
N ALA A 347 -120.61 -17.79 -15.09
CA ALA A 347 -121.33 -19.02 -14.72
C ALA A 347 -122.71 -18.70 -14.15
#